data_AF-A0A8T4ES12-F1
#
_entry.id   AF-A0A8T4ES12-F1
#
_cell.length_a   1.000
_cell.length_b   1.000
_cell.length_c   1.000
_cell.angle_alpha   90.00
_cell.angle_beta   90.00
_cell.angle_gamma   90.00
#
_symmetry.space_group_name_H-M   'P 1'
#
loop_
_entity.id
_entity.type
_entity.pdbx_description
1 polymer ?
#
loop_
_entity_poly.entity_id
_entity_poly.type
_entity_poly.pdbx_seq_one_letter_code
_entity_poly.pdbx_strand_id
1 'polypeptide(L)'
;MSKGKPKQNTSKPKDRLLKFLDRVSFSQTFLLWLLAIILFAAIYFMLSYTANNSLMYMDDMIEPNAKGLMNSVYFSFITATTLGYGDIAPTGPISKFFAAAEVVIGLIIWALVISKLVGVKQEIILEEVYDISYEEMIDRQRSALYLFRSDVNKVIEKIEGNAIKQREVRDLWILVSGLDVTLSNIKKLIMPGRSEKYYYKNMDVFRLELLLNSLRLSTDKLLDLIVVLKANKLEWRNDMMVSSINEDVKTIKDIIDSQASKMGEKKVAERINELKKLIGGIEQEMMGSEEDKKEKKSA
;
A
#
# COMPACT_ATOMS: atom_id res chain seq x y z
N MET A 1 -5.37 36.85 -27.78
CA MET A 1 -4.21 36.08 -27.31
C MET A 1 -3.72 36.67 -25.99
N SER A 2 -4.00 36.02 -24.86
CA SER A 2 -3.33 36.32 -23.58
C SER A 2 -2.93 34.98 -22.97
N LYS A 3 -1.65 34.64 -23.11
CA LYS A 3 -1.06 33.43 -22.52
C LYS A 3 -0.90 33.68 -21.02
N GLY A 4 -1.79 33.10 -20.21
CA GLY A 4 -1.60 33.02 -18.77
C GLY A 4 -0.31 32.26 -18.46
N LYS A 5 0.69 32.95 -17.91
CA LYS A 5 1.91 32.33 -17.40
C LYS A 5 1.56 31.36 -16.27
N PRO A 6 2.21 30.18 -16.18
CA PRO A 6 1.96 29.25 -15.09
C PRO A 6 2.41 29.88 -13.76
N LYS A 7 1.52 29.87 -12.76
CA LYS A 7 1.83 30.28 -11.38
C LYS A 7 3.00 29.43 -10.88
N GLN A 8 4.15 30.06 -10.64
CA GLN A 8 5.28 29.44 -9.95
C GLN A 8 4.82 29.06 -8.54
N ASN A 9 4.89 27.77 -8.24
CA ASN A 9 4.52 27.20 -6.95
C ASN A 9 5.59 27.57 -5.91
N THR A 10 5.41 28.70 -5.23
CA THR A 10 6.25 29.13 -4.12
C THR A 10 5.93 28.27 -2.89
N SER A 11 6.60 27.11 -2.78
CA SER A 11 6.54 26.26 -1.58
C SER A 11 6.72 27.08 -0.30
N LYS A 12 5.78 26.94 0.64
CA LYS A 12 5.77 27.71 1.89
C LYS A 12 7.01 27.35 2.73
N PRO A 13 7.53 28.24 3.59
CA PRO A 13 8.71 27.96 4.41
C PRO A 13 8.57 26.72 5.31
N LYS A 14 7.34 26.42 5.78
CA LYS A 14 7.04 25.17 6.50
C LYS A 14 7.29 23.91 5.65
N ASP A 15 6.93 23.95 4.37
CA ASP A 15 7.13 22.83 3.45
C ASP A 15 8.62 22.59 3.16
N ARG A 16 9.47 23.62 3.28
CA ARG A 16 10.92 23.48 3.10
C ARG A 16 11.59 22.86 4.31
N LEU A 17 11.21 23.28 5.52
CA LEU A 17 11.73 22.73 6.76
C LEU A 17 11.37 21.24 6.87
N LEU A 18 10.10 20.89 6.63
CA LEU A 18 9.64 19.50 6.64
C LEU A 18 10.40 18.66 5.61
N LYS A 19 10.52 19.14 4.36
CA LYS A 19 11.31 18.45 3.32
C LYS A 19 12.79 18.33 3.61
N PHE A 20 13.36 19.19 4.44
CA PHE A 20 14.74 19.08 4.90
C PHE A 20 14.84 18.01 5.99
N LEU A 21 13.94 18.08 6.99
CA LEU A 21 13.88 17.10 8.07
C LEU A 21 13.65 15.69 7.53
N ASP A 22 12.78 15.52 6.52
CA ASP A 22 12.52 14.22 5.89
C ASP A 22 13.76 13.59 5.25
N ARG A 23 14.66 14.39 4.68
CA ARG A 23 15.87 13.89 4.00
C ARG A 23 16.93 13.35 4.95
N VAL A 24 16.97 13.83 6.19
CA VAL A 24 17.97 13.41 7.17
C VAL A 24 17.52 12.08 7.78
N SER A 25 18.40 11.08 7.77
CA SER A 25 18.09 9.76 8.35
C SER A 25 18.17 9.78 9.88
N PHE A 26 17.50 8.84 10.54
CA PHE A 26 17.59 8.67 12.00
C PHE A 26 19.06 8.61 12.47
N SER A 27 19.90 7.81 11.80
CA SER A 27 21.31 7.67 12.13
C SER A 27 22.08 8.98 12.03
N GLN A 28 21.79 9.80 11.01
CA GLN A 28 22.41 11.10 10.85
C GLN A 28 21.98 12.09 11.94
N THR A 29 20.69 12.14 12.27
CA THR A 29 20.18 13.01 13.35
C THR A 29 20.74 12.60 14.72
N PHE A 30 20.80 11.29 14.99
CA PHE A 30 21.38 10.77 16.23
C PHE A 30 22.88 11.08 16.33
N LEU A 31 23.63 10.92 15.23
CA LEU A 31 25.04 11.27 15.18
C LEU A 31 25.26 12.77 15.38
N LEU A 32 24.42 13.63 14.80
CA LEU A 32 24.48 15.08 15.03
C LEU A 32 24.25 15.44 16.50
N TRP A 33 23.35 14.74 17.19
CA TRP A 33 23.11 14.92 18.62
C TRP A 33 24.35 14.55 19.46
N LEU A 34 24.97 13.41 19.18
CA LEU A 34 26.21 13.00 19.85
C LEU A 34 27.37 13.97 19.57
N LEU A 35 27.51 14.44 18.32
CA LEU A 35 28.52 15.44 17.98
C LEU A 35 28.29 16.77 18.70
N ALA A 36 27.03 17.18 18.88
CA ALA A 36 26.72 18.38 19.65
C ALA A 36 27.19 18.23 21.12
N ILE A 37 26.93 17.09 21.75
CA ILE A 37 27.43 16.79 23.11
C ILE A 37 28.95 16.87 23.16
N ILE A 38 29.65 16.21 22.23
CA ILE A 38 31.12 16.27 22.21
C ILE A 38 31.65 17.69 21.97
N LEU A 39 30.96 18.48 21.13
CA LEU A 39 31.31 19.87 20.87
C LEU A 39 31.15 20.74 22.13
N PHE A 40 30.02 20.64 22.83
CA PHE A 40 29.78 21.39 24.07
C PHE A 40 30.73 20.94 25.19
N ALA A 41 30.96 19.64 25.32
CA ALA A 41 31.98 19.10 26.22
C ALA A 41 33.36 19.70 25.96
N ALA A 42 33.77 19.80 24.68
CA ALA A 42 35.03 20.43 24.31
C ALA A 42 35.05 21.94 24.65
N ILE A 43 33.93 22.65 24.49
CA ILE A 43 33.79 24.05 24.90
C ILE A 43 33.98 24.19 26.42
N TYR A 44 33.30 23.36 27.23
CA TYR A 44 33.46 23.41 28.69
C TYR A 44 34.87 23.04 29.14
N PHE A 45 35.49 22.06 28.50
CA PHE A 45 36.88 21.72 28.76
C PHE A 45 37.82 22.87 28.40
N MET A 46 37.60 23.57 27.28
CA MET A 46 38.37 24.76 26.92
C MET A 46 38.17 25.91 27.93
N LEU A 47 36.96 26.06 28.48
CA LEU A 47 36.69 27.04 29.53
C LEU A 47 37.38 26.71 30.85
N SER A 48 37.76 25.45 31.10
CA SER A 48 38.54 25.07 32.30
C SER A 48 39.93 25.70 32.37
N TYR A 49 40.48 26.14 31.24
CA TYR A 49 41.72 26.94 31.19
C TYR A 49 41.52 28.38 31.68
N THR A 50 40.28 28.83 31.85
CA THR A 50 39.94 30.17 32.32
C THR A 50 39.36 30.11 33.74
N ALA A 51 40.06 30.70 34.70
CA ALA A 51 39.69 30.60 36.13
C ALA A 51 38.25 31.08 36.44
N ASN A 52 37.74 32.07 35.70
CA ASN A 52 36.43 32.69 35.97
C ASN A 52 35.25 32.08 35.20
N ASN A 53 35.48 31.13 34.28
CA ASN A 53 34.41 30.53 33.47
C ASN A 53 34.42 28.99 33.47
N SER A 54 35.16 28.36 34.39
CA SER A 54 35.16 26.91 34.53
C SER A 54 33.83 26.37 35.08
N LEU A 55 33.66 25.07 34.97
CA LEU A 55 32.63 24.31 35.69
C LEU A 55 33.09 24.05 37.14
N MET A 56 32.16 23.81 38.05
CA MET A 56 32.42 23.48 39.44
C MET A 56 31.86 22.09 39.77
N TYR A 57 32.63 21.30 40.50
CA TYR A 57 32.25 19.97 41.00
C TYR A 57 32.67 19.87 42.46
N MET A 58 31.72 19.59 43.37
CA MET A 58 31.98 19.46 44.82
C MET A 58 32.79 20.63 45.39
N ASP A 59 32.35 21.85 45.10
CA ASP A 59 32.98 23.12 45.51
C ASP A 59 34.37 23.43 44.92
N ASP A 60 34.94 22.53 44.12
CA ASP A 60 36.19 22.74 43.40
C ASP A 60 35.98 23.07 41.92
N MET A 61 36.81 23.97 41.38
CA MET A 61 36.81 24.27 39.94
C MET A 61 37.40 23.09 39.17
N ILE A 62 36.78 22.76 38.05
CA ILE A 62 37.30 21.73 37.16
C ILE A 62 38.61 22.19 36.54
N GLU A 63 39.66 21.37 36.70
CA GLU A 63 40.98 21.60 36.14
C GLU A 63 41.13 21.05 34.71
N PRO A 64 42.05 21.61 33.89
CA PRO A 64 42.31 21.17 32.51
C PRO A 64 43.14 19.88 32.44
N ASN A 65 42.65 18.82 33.08
CA ASN A 65 43.28 17.50 33.12
C ASN A 65 42.31 16.42 32.58
N ALA A 66 42.76 15.17 32.53
CA ALA A 66 41.93 14.06 32.03
C ALA A 66 40.60 13.91 32.80
N LYS A 67 40.60 14.15 34.11
CA LYS A 67 39.38 14.11 34.95
C LYS A 67 38.43 15.25 34.59
N GLY A 68 38.96 16.45 34.34
CA GLY A 68 38.15 17.59 33.93
C GLY A 68 37.55 17.45 32.54
N LEU A 69 38.25 16.78 31.60
CA LEU A 69 37.67 16.41 30.31
C LEU A 69 36.48 15.47 30.48
N MET A 70 36.63 14.41 31.28
CA MET A 70 35.56 13.44 31.53
C MET A 70 34.36 14.10 32.22
N ASN A 71 34.61 14.96 33.19
CA ASN A 71 33.56 15.73 33.86
C ASN A 71 32.84 16.71 32.90
N SER A 72 33.56 17.30 31.95
CA SER A 72 32.97 18.18 30.92
C SER A 72 32.08 17.41 29.94
N VAL A 73 32.50 16.20 29.54
CA VAL A 73 31.69 15.27 28.73
C VAL A 73 30.44 14.84 29.49
N TYR A 74 30.59 14.46 30.76
CA TYR A 74 29.48 14.08 31.61
C TYR A 74 28.49 15.24 31.80
N PHE A 75 28.96 16.45 32.13
CA PHE A 75 28.11 17.64 32.26
C PHE A 75 27.32 17.94 30.97
N SER A 76 27.99 17.93 29.82
CA SER A 76 27.34 18.15 28.52
C SER A 76 26.29 17.06 28.23
N PHE A 77 26.59 15.80 28.52
CA PHE A 77 25.64 14.70 28.32
C PHE A 77 24.39 14.85 29.19
N ILE A 78 24.54 15.11 30.50
CA ILE A 78 23.39 15.27 31.40
C ILE A 78 22.60 16.56 31.13
N THR A 79 23.25 17.60 30.60
CA THR A 79 22.61 18.86 30.18
C THR A 79 21.81 18.66 28.89
N ALA A 80 22.41 18.05 27.86
CA ALA A 80 21.75 17.77 26.58
C ALA A 80 20.58 16.78 26.70
N THR A 81 20.63 15.87 27.67
CA THR A 81 19.53 14.95 28.02
C THR A 81 18.54 15.54 29.01
N THR A 82 18.77 16.76 29.51
CA THR A 82 17.97 17.44 30.53
C THR A 82 17.86 16.72 31.88
N LEU A 83 18.75 15.75 32.14
CA LEU A 83 18.84 15.08 33.45
C LEU A 83 19.29 16.06 34.53
N GLY A 84 20.35 16.83 34.25
CA GLY A 84 20.83 17.94 35.09
C GLY A 84 20.92 17.60 36.58
N TYR A 85 21.65 16.54 36.96
CA TYR A 85 21.76 16.08 38.35
C TYR A 85 22.20 17.17 39.34
N GLY A 86 22.89 18.21 38.87
CA GLY A 86 23.29 19.37 39.67
C GLY A 86 24.58 19.16 40.47
N ASP A 87 25.26 18.04 40.26
CA ASP A 87 26.57 17.73 40.81
C ASP A 87 27.70 18.52 40.15
N ILE A 88 27.54 18.87 38.87
CA ILE A 88 28.39 19.82 38.14
C ILE A 88 27.56 21.02 37.69
N ALA A 89 28.07 22.23 37.93
CA ALA A 89 27.38 23.46 37.54
C ALA A 89 28.32 24.50 36.91
N PRO A 90 27.83 25.30 35.94
CA PRO A 90 28.59 26.40 35.37
C PRO A 90 28.58 27.60 36.33
N THR A 91 29.76 28.13 36.68
CA THR A 91 29.87 29.25 37.63
C THR A 91 29.96 30.60 36.92
N GLY A 92 30.73 30.67 35.82
CA GLY A 92 30.97 31.89 35.07
C GLY A 92 29.85 32.29 34.09
N PRO A 93 29.83 33.57 33.67
CA PRO A 93 28.84 34.09 32.74
C PRO A 93 28.88 33.39 31.37
N ILE A 94 30.07 33.07 30.86
CA ILE A 94 30.24 32.43 29.55
C ILE A 94 29.79 30.96 29.61
N SER A 95 30.20 30.21 30.64
CA SER A 95 29.77 28.82 30.84
C SER A 95 28.25 28.72 31.02
N LYS A 96 27.62 29.68 31.71
CA LYS A 96 26.15 29.75 31.86
C LYS A 96 25.44 30.01 30.53
N PHE A 97 25.99 30.89 29.70
CA PHE A 97 25.46 31.12 28.36
C PHE A 97 25.50 29.85 27.49
N PHE A 98 26.64 29.14 27.48
CA PHE A 98 26.76 27.90 26.74
C PHE A 98 25.84 26.80 27.29
N ALA A 99 25.67 26.69 28.61
CA ALA A 99 24.71 25.76 29.21
C ALA A 99 23.27 26.05 28.77
N ALA A 100 22.86 27.32 28.74
CA ALA A 100 21.55 27.70 28.24
C ALA A 100 21.38 27.38 26.75
N ALA A 101 22.40 27.66 25.93
CA ALA A 101 22.40 27.34 24.51
C ALA A 101 22.36 25.83 24.24
N GLU A 102 23.11 25.05 25.02
CA GLU A 102 23.17 23.59 24.92
C GLU A 102 21.80 22.96 25.19
N VAL A 103 21.09 23.38 26.23
CA VAL A 103 19.74 22.86 26.53
C VAL A 103 18.80 23.11 25.35
N VAL A 104 18.80 24.33 24.79
CA VAL A 104 17.91 24.66 23.66
C VAL A 104 18.25 23.82 22.43
N ILE A 105 19.52 23.74 22.06
CA ILE A 105 19.98 22.99 20.87
C ILE A 105 19.78 21.49 21.07
N GLY A 106 20.17 20.97 22.24
CA GLY A 106 20.04 19.56 22.62
C GLY A 106 18.60 19.09 22.57
N LEU A 107 17.66 19.87 23.15
CA LEU A 107 16.23 19.55 23.11
C LEU A 107 15.65 19.56 21.70
N ILE A 108 16.04 20.52 20.85
CA ILE A 108 15.58 20.58 19.45
C ILE A 108 16.04 19.34 18.70
N ILE A 109 17.33 18.98 18.79
CA ILE A 109 17.87 17.82 18.07
C ILE A 109 17.27 16.52 18.66
N TRP A 110 17.13 16.42 19.98
CA TRP A 110 16.54 15.25 20.63
C TRP A 110 15.08 15.03 20.24
N ALA A 111 14.28 16.10 20.15
CA ALA A 111 12.91 16.02 19.64
C ALA A 111 12.86 15.49 18.20
N LEU A 112 13.83 15.85 17.35
CA LEU A 112 13.95 15.30 16.00
C LEU A 112 14.32 13.81 16.01
N VAL A 113 15.22 13.38 16.89
CA VAL A 113 15.56 11.95 17.07
C VAL A 113 14.32 11.15 17.45
N ILE A 114 13.54 11.61 18.44
CA ILE A 114 12.29 10.95 18.86
C ILE A 114 11.28 10.93 17.71
N SER A 115 11.09 12.05 17.02
CA SER A 115 10.16 12.13 15.88
C SER A 115 10.51 11.13 14.79
N LYS A 116 11.80 10.97 14.47
CA LYS A 116 12.29 9.98 13.50
C LYS A 116 12.06 8.54 13.97
N LEU A 117 12.30 8.25 15.24
CA LEU A 117 12.06 6.92 15.81
C LEU A 117 10.58 6.52 15.76
N VAL A 118 9.68 7.46 16.07
CA VAL A 118 8.23 7.27 15.95
C VAL A 118 7.84 7.08 14.49
N GLY A 119 8.42 7.85 13.57
CA GLY A 119 8.18 7.72 12.13
C GLY A 119 8.52 6.32 11.59
N VAL A 120 9.65 5.75 11.99
CA VAL A 120 10.02 4.37 11.59
C VAL A 120 9.00 3.34 12.06
N LYS A 121 8.51 3.46 13.30
CA LYS A 121 7.46 2.57 13.82
C LYS A 121 6.15 2.73 13.07
N GLN A 122 5.78 3.97 12.73
CA GLN A 122 4.57 4.24 11.96
C GLN A 122 4.66 3.64 10.55
N GLU A 123 5.83 3.71 9.90
CA GLU A 123 6.04 3.13 8.57
C GLU A 123 5.89 1.60 8.58
N ILE A 124 6.45 0.92 9.59
CA ILE A 124 6.29 -0.54 9.77
C ILE A 124 4.82 -0.92 9.99
N ILE A 125 4.11 -0.18 10.87
CA ILE A 125 2.68 -0.44 11.14
C ILE A 125 1.84 -0.19 9.89
N LEU A 126 2.14 0.88 9.14
CA LEU A 126 1.45 1.16 7.90
C LEU A 126 1.66 0.03 6.88
N GLU A 127 2.89 -0.45 6.72
CA GLU A 127 3.18 -1.59 5.84
C GLU A 127 2.38 -2.84 6.25
N GLU A 128 2.33 -3.17 7.54
CA GLU A 128 1.56 -4.31 8.05
C GLU A 128 0.05 -4.14 7.83
N VAL A 129 -0.49 -2.94 8.09
CA VAL A 129 -1.91 -2.63 7.84
C VAL A 129 -2.25 -2.72 6.36
N TYR A 130 -1.35 -2.27 5.47
CA TYR A 130 -1.55 -2.42 4.03
C TYR A 130 -1.53 -3.88 3.59
N ASP A 131 -0.63 -4.69 4.14
CA ASP A 131 -0.56 -6.12 3.83
C ASP A 131 -1.83 -6.86 4.27
N ILE A 132 -2.33 -6.59 5.49
CA ILE A 132 -3.61 -7.16 5.98
C ILE A 132 -4.78 -6.71 5.11
N SER A 133 -4.87 -5.41 4.81
CA SER A 133 -5.96 -4.87 4.00
C SER A 133 -5.97 -5.50 2.60
N TYR A 134 -4.80 -5.75 2.01
CA TYR A 134 -4.68 -6.36 0.70
C TYR A 134 -5.17 -7.82 0.68
N GLU A 135 -4.86 -8.59 1.73
CA GLU A 135 -5.36 -9.96 1.89
C GLU A 135 -6.88 -9.99 2.01
N GLU A 136 -7.45 -9.13 2.85
CA GLU A 136 -8.90 -9.00 2.98
C GLU A 136 -9.57 -8.63 1.65
N MET A 137 -8.94 -7.76 0.85
CA MET A 137 -9.45 -7.40 -0.48
C MET A 137 -9.45 -8.59 -1.44
N ILE A 138 -8.38 -9.40 -1.46
CA ILE A 138 -8.30 -10.62 -2.29
C ILE A 138 -9.36 -11.63 -1.85
N ASP A 139 -9.44 -11.92 -0.55
CA ASP A 139 -10.39 -12.89 -0.01
C ASP A 139 -11.83 -12.46 -0.22
N ARG A 140 -12.12 -11.16 -0.16
CA ARG A 140 -13.42 -10.62 -0.54
C ARG A 140 -13.75 -10.91 -2.01
N GLN A 141 -12.81 -10.73 -2.93
CA GLN A 141 -13.07 -11.04 -4.34
C GLN A 141 -13.25 -12.55 -4.57
N ARG A 142 -12.42 -13.38 -3.93
CA ARG A 142 -12.55 -14.84 -4.01
C ARG A 142 -13.88 -15.34 -3.44
N SER A 143 -14.35 -14.73 -2.36
CA SER A 143 -15.65 -15.01 -1.75
C SER A 143 -16.80 -14.60 -2.67
N ALA A 144 -16.72 -13.43 -3.32
CA ALA A 144 -17.71 -13.00 -4.31
C ALA A 144 -17.76 -13.95 -5.51
N LEU A 145 -16.61 -14.40 -6.01
CA LEU A 145 -16.52 -15.41 -7.07
C LEU A 145 -17.11 -16.76 -6.63
N TYR A 146 -16.91 -17.16 -5.37
CA TYR A 146 -17.51 -18.37 -4.81
C TYR A 146 -19.04 -18.28 -4.73
N LEU A 147 -19.56 -17.16 -4.24
CA LEU A 147 -21.01 -16.90 -4.18
C LEU A 147 -21.64 -16.93 -5.57
N PHE A 148 -21.01 -16.27 -6.56
CA PHE A 148 -21.43 -16.36 -7.96
C PHE A 148 -21.55 -17.81 -8.43
N ARG A 149 -20.51 -18.64 -8.23
CA ARG A 149 -20.55 -20.06 -8.63
C ARG A 149 -21.66 -20.83 -7.93
N SER A 150 -21.83 -20.61 -6.63
CA SER A 150 -22.90 -21.21 -5.83
C SER A 150 -24.28 -20.85 -6.39
N ASP A 151 -24.51 -19.59 -6.73
CA ASP A 151 -25.80 -19.13 -7.22
C ASP A 151 -26.06 -19.61 -8.66
N VAL A 152 -25.03 -19.68 -9.51
CA VAL A 152 -25.11 -20.32 -10.83
C VAL A 152 -25.46 -21.81 -10.70
N ASN A 153 -24.85 -22.55 -9.76
CA ASN A 153 -25.18 -23.96 -9.53
C ASN A 153 -26.66 -24.15 -9.19
N LYS A 154 -27.21 -23.33 -8.29
CA LYS A 154 -28.65 -23.38 -7.95
C LYS A 154 -29.54 -23.09 -9.16
N VAL A 155 -29.13 -22.18 -10.05
CA VAL A 155 -29.85 -21.91 -11.30
C VAL A 155 -29.81 -23.11 -12.23
N ILE A 156 -28.65 -23.75 -12.40
CA ILE A 156 -28.49 -24.95 -13.22
C ILE A 156 -29.37 -26.08 -12.69
N GLU A 157 -29.36 -26.35 -11.37
CA GLU A 157 -30.21 -27.36 -10.74
C GLU A 157 -31.71 -27.10 -11.01
N LYS A 158 -32.15 -25.83 -10.96
CA LYS A 158 -33.54 -25.46 -11.30
C LYS A 158 -33.87 -25.68 -12.78
N ILE A 159 -32.91 -25.44 -13.68
CA ILE A 159 -33.10 -25.66 -15.12
C ILE A 159 -33.25 -27.17 -15.38
N GLU A 160 -32.34 -27.98 -14.86
CA GLU A 160 -32.37 -29.45 -15.02
C GLU A 160 -33.62 -30.08 -14.39
N GLY A 161 -34.08 -29.53 -13.27
CA GLY A 161 -35.35 -29.92 -12.62
C GLY A 161 -36.61 -29.41 -13.32
N ASN A 162 -36.50 -28.72 -14.46
CA ASN A 162 -37.62 -28.06 -15.16
C ASN A 162 -38.46 -27.12 -14.28
N ALA A 163 -37.85 -26.56 -13.23
CA ALA A 163 -38.53 -25.73 -12.23
C ALA A 163 -38.37 -24.22 -12.50
N ILE A 164 -37.47 -23.83 -13.41
CA ILE A 164 -37.18 -22.43 -13.71
C ILE A 164 -38.28 -21.78 -14.56
N LYS A 165 -38.68 -20.56 -14.21
CA LYS A 165 -39.63 -19.77 -15.02
C LYS A 165 -38.91 -18.90 -16.04
N GLN A 166 -39.55 -18.63 -17.17
CA GLN A 166 -38.99 -17.76 -18.23
C GLN A 166 -38.65 -16.34 -17.73
N ARG A 167 -39.38 -15.82 -16.73
CA ARG A 167 -39.04 -14.57 -16.05
C ARG A 167 -37.70 -14.65 -15.32
N GLU A 168 -37.46 -15.74 -14.58
CA GLU A 168 -36.19 -15.95 -13.87
C GLU A 168 -35.03 -16.06 -14.85
N VAL A 169 -35.23 -16.74 -15.99
CA VAL A 169 -34.24 -16.81 -17.09
C VAL A 169 -33.88 -15.41 -17.61
N ARG A 170 -34.88 -14.55 -17.83
CA ARG A 170 -34.65 -13.18 -18.28
C ARG A 170 -33.87 -12.35 -17.25
N ASP A 171 -34.09 -12.61 -15.97
CA ASP A 171 -33.46 -11.87 -14.86
C ASP A 171 -32.04 -12.39 -14.52
N LEU A 172 -31.56 -13.48 -15.16
CA LEU A 172 -30.19 -14.02 -14.97
C LEU A 172 -29.08 -13.02 -15.30
N TRP A 173 -29.35 -11.99 -16.10
CA TRP A 173 -28.39 -10.92 -16.37
C TRP A 173 -27.93 -10.22 -15.08
N ILE A 174 -28.77 -10.20 -14.03
CA ILE A 174 -28.43 -9.63 -12.72
C ILE A 174 -27.31 -10.45 -12.06
N LEU A 175 -27.41 -11.78 -12.14
CA LEU A 175 -26.39 -12.70 -11.61
C LEU A 175 -25.06 -12.50 -12.34
N VAL A 176 -25.11 -12.43 -13.68
CA VAL A 176 -23.90 -12.18 -14.51
C VAL A 176 -23.32 -10.80 -14.26
N SER A 177 -24.15 -9.77 -14.07
CA SER A 177 -23.66 -8.42 -13.73
C SER A 177 -22.98 -8.36 -12.35
N GLY A 178 -23.33 -9.26 -11.43
CA GLY A 178 -22.59 -9.43 -10.18
C GLY A 178 -21.15 -9.93 -10.40
N LEU A 179 -20.92 -10.74 -11.44
CA LEU A 179 -19.59 -11.16 -11.86
C LEU A 179 -18.80 -9.97 -12.42
N ASP A 180 -19.39 -9.16 -13.30
CA ASP A 180 -18.77 -7.95 -13.87
C ASP A 180 -18.17 -7.04 -12.79
N VAL A 181 -18.97 -6.70 -11.76
CA VAL A 181 -18.51 -5.88 -10.63
C VAL A 181 -17.30 -6.52 -9.94
N THR A 182 -17.32 -7.83 -9.74
CA THR A 182 -16.23 -8.58 -9.12
C THR A 182 -14.97 -8.57 -10.00
N LEU A 183 -15.13 -8.79 -11.31
CA LEU A 183 -14.03 -8.76 -12.28
C LEU A 183 -13.39 -7.38 -12.38
N SER A 184 -14.19 -6.31 -12.36
CA SER A 184 -13.71 -4.93 -12.35
C SER A 184 -12.86 -4.62 -11.10
N ASN A 185 -13.27 -5.12 -9.93
CA ASN A 185 -12.50 -4.98 -8.70
C ASN A 185 -11.20 -5.80 -8.74
N ILE A 186 -11.25 -7.02 -9.26
CA ILE A 186 -10.05 -7.85 -9.49
C ILE A 186 -9.08 -7.13 -10.44
N LYS A 187 -9.57 -6.58 -11.55
CA LYS A 187 -8.74 -5.83 -12.49
C LYS A 187 -8.02 -4.67 -11.80
N LYS A 188 -8.69 -3.92 -10.91
CA LYS A 188 -8.05 -2.84 -10.13
C LYS A 188 -6.99 -3.35 -9.16
N LEU A 189 -7.20 -4.51 -8.52
CA LEU A 189 -6.22 -5.14 -7.63
C LEU A 189 -4.96 -5.59 -8.38
N ILE A 190 -5.13 -6.06 -9.61
CA ILE A 190 -4.05 -6.59 -10.45
C ILE A 190 -3.34 -5.46 -11.22
N MET A 191 -4.09 -4.44 -11.64
CA MET A 191 -3.64 -3.31 -12.46
C MET A 191 -4.01 -1.97 -11.80
N PRO A 192 -3.39 -1.61 -10.67
CA PRO A 192 -3.72 -0.36 -10.00
C PRO A 192 -3.31 0.86 -10.83
N GLY A 193 -4.11 1.93 -10.74
CA GLY A 193 -3.82 3.19 -11.45
C GLY A 193 -2.50 3.84 -11.00
N ARG A 194 -1.97 4.80 -11.79
CA ARG A 194 -0.71 5.50 -11.46
C ARG A 194 -0.69 6.16 -10.08
N SER A 195 -1.84 6.60 -9.57
CA SER A 195 -1.99 7.19 -8.22
C SER A 195 -2.13 6.14 -7.11
N GLU A 196 -2.45 4.90 -7.45
CA GLU A 196 -2.76 3.82 -6.52
C GLU A 196 -1.57 2.87 -6.31
N LYS A 197 -0.54 2.98 -7.16
CA LYS A 197 0.68 2.15 -7.13
C LYS A 197 1.46 2.21 -5.80
N TYR A 198 1.22 3.23 -4.98
CA TYR A 198 1.84 3.36 -3.66
C TYR A 198 1.17 2.49 -2.58
N TYR A 199 -0.06 2.02 -2.81
CA TYR A 199 -0.87 1.28 -1.82
C TYR A 199 -0.97 -0.22 -2.09
N TYR A 200 -0.59 -0.66 -3.29
CA TYR A 200 -0.64 -2.07 -3.67
C TYR A 200 0.78 -2.62 -3.74
N LYS A 201 1.17 -3.38 -2.71
CA LYS A 201 2.37 -4.22 -2.76
C LYS A 201 2.23 -5.17 -3.96
N ASN A 202 3.34 -5.49 -4.62
CA ASN A 202 3.33 -6.42 -5.74
C ASN A 202 2.68 -7.74 -5.28
N MET A 203 1.51 -8.06 -5.84
CA MET A 203 0.83 -9.33 -5.61
C MET A 203 1.82 -10.47 -5.85
N ASP A 204 2.09 -11.26 -4.81
CA ASP A 204 2.97 -12.41 -4.95
C ASP A 204 2.36 -13.46 -5.89
N VAL A 205 3.21 -14.39 -6.33
CA VAL A 205 2.85 -15.42 -7.30
C VAL A 205 1.75 -16.34 -6.77
N PHE A 206 1.77 -16.63 -5.47
CA PHE A 206 0.82 -17.55 -4.84
C PHE A 206 -0.59 -16.95 -4.75
N ARG A 207 -0.71 -15.71 -4.27
CA ARG A 207 -1.98 -14.96 -4.22
C ARG A 207 -2.56 -14.76 -5.61
N LEU A 208 -1.71 -14.42 -6.58
CA LEU A 208 -2.12 -14.33 -7.99
C LEU A 208 -2.65 -15.68 -8.49
N GLU A 209 -1.96 -16.78 -8.20
CA GLU A 209 -2.41 -18.13 -8.60
C GLU A 209 -3.78 -18.48 -7.99
N LEU A 210 -4.00 -18.21 -6.70
CA LEU A 210 -5.27 -18.46 -6.03
C LEU A 210 -6.42 -17.65 -6.63
N LEU A 211 -6.17 -16.38 -6.93
CA LEU A 211 -7.15 -15.50 -7.53
C LEU A 211 -7.47 -15.93 -8.96
N LEU A 212 -6.46 -16.25 -9.76
CA LEU A 212 -6.62 -16.78 -11.13
C LEU A 212 -7.35 -18.12 -11.14
N ASN A 213 -7.08 -19.02 -10.19
CA ASN A 213 -7.81 -20.28 -10.09
C ASN A 213 -9.29 -20.05 -9.70
N SER A 214 -9.55 -19.11 -8.80
CA SER A 214 -10.93 -18.72 -8.43
C SER A 214 -11.67 -18.11 -9.62
N LEU A 215 -10.97 -17.29 -10.40
CA LEU A 215 -11.48 -16.69 -11.64
C LEU A 215 -11.80 -17.77 -12.67
N ARG A 216 -10.85 -18.68 -12.92
CA ARG A 216 -11.02 -19.82 -13.83
C ARG A 216 -12.26 -20.65 -13.50
N LEU A 217 -12.41 -21.06 -12.24
CA LEU A 217 -13.58 -21.81 -11.79
C LEU A 217 -14.90 -21.05 -12.03
N SER A 218 -14.90 -19.73 -11.88
CA SER A 218 -16.10 -18.92 -12.15
C SER A 218 -16.39 -18.76 -13.63
N THR A 219 -15.35 -18.60 -14.46
CA THR A 219 -15.50 -18.56 -15.92
C THR A 219 -16.01 -19.90 -16.46
N ASP A 220 -15.50 -21.01 -15.94
CA ASP A 220 -15.98 -22.36 -16.25
C ASP A 220 -17.46 -22.51 -15.91
N LYS A 221 -17.86 -22.05 -14.73
CA LYS A 221 -19.27 -22.08 -14.29
C LYS A 221 -20.18 -21.18 -15.14
N LEU A 222 -19.68 -20.05 -15.63
CA LEU A 222 -20.42 -19.20 -16.57
C LEU A 222 -20.62 -19.91 -17.92
N LEU A 223 -19.59 -20.59 -18.43
CA LEU A 223 -19.69 -21.40 -19.65
C LEU A 223 -20.72 -22.54 -19.47
N ASP A 224 -20.68 -23.27 -18.36
CA ASP A 224 -21.66 -24.31 -18.02
C ASP A 224 -23.09 -23.76 -18.09
N LEU A 225 -23.34 -22.60 -17.48
CA LEU A 225 -24.66 -21.96 -17.49
C LEU A 225 -25.14 -21.69 -18.92
N ILE A 226 -24.27 -21.13 -19.78
CA ILE A 226 -24.61 -20.84 -21.18
C ILE A 226 -24.96 -22.12 -21.93
N VAL A 227 -24.17 -23.18 -21.75
CA VAL A 227 -24.38 -24.49 -22.38
C VAL A 227 -25.72 -25.10 -21.94
N VAL A 228 -26.01 -25.11 -20.64
CA VAL A 228 -27.26 -25.66 -20.08
C VAL A 228 -28.48 -24.88 -20.55
N LEU A 229 -28.39 -23.54 -20.58
CA LEU A 229 -29.47 -22.68 -21.10
C LEU A 229 -29.78 -22.98 -22.57
N LYS A 230 -28.75 -23.20 -23.39
CA LYS A 230 -28.89 -23.56 -24.81
C LYS A 230 -29.44 -24.97 -25.01
N ALA A 231 -28.93 -25.96 -24.28
CA ALA A 231 -29.39 -27.34 -24.37
C ALA A 231 -30.89 -27.49 -24.06
N ASN A 232 -31.39 -26.69 -23.11
CA ASN A 232 -32.80 -26.64 -22.73
C ASN A 232 -33.65 -25.67 -23.57
N LYS A 233 -33.09 -25.09 -24.64
CA LYS A 233 -33.78 -24.18 -25.58
C LYS A 233 -34.47 -22.99 -24.90
N LEU A 234 -33.90 -22.48 -23.80
CA LEU A 234 -34.44 -21.35 -23.06
C LEU A 234 -34.14 -20.02 -23.76
N GLU A 235 -35.07 -19.06 -23.73
CA GLU A 235 -34.83 -17.73 -24.32
C GLU A 235 -34.09 -16.81 -23.33
N TRP A 236 -32.77 -16.99 -23.22
CA TRP A 236 -31.92 -16.22 -22.29
C TRP A 236 -31.23 -15.02 -22.94
N ARG A 237 -31.11 -15.01 -24.27
CA ARG A 237 -30.38 -13.99 -25.03
C ARG A 237 -31.18 -12.70 -25.18
N ASN A 238 -30.97 -11.78 -24.25
CA ASN A 238 -31.36 -10.38 -24.33
C ASN A 238 -30.13 -9.45 -24.32
N ASP A 239 -30.31 -8.18 -24.70
CA ASP A 239 -29.21 -7.23 -24.88
C ASP A 239 -28.39 -7.03 -23.60
N MET A 240 -29.05 -7.01 -22.43
CA MET A 240 -28.38 -6.88 -21.14
C MET A 240 -27.48 -8.09 -20.85
N MET A 241 -28.01 -9.30 -20.98
CA MET A 241 -27.27 -10.54 -20.75
C MET A 241 -26.07 -10.68 -21.69
N VAL A 242 -26.26 -10.39 -22.98
CA VAL A 242 -25.19 -10.47 -23.98
C VAL A 242 -24.11 -9.43 -23.70
N SER A 243 -24.51 -8.19 -23.37
CA SER A 243 -23.56 -7.13 -23.03
C SER A 243 -22.75 -7.46 -21.77
N SER A 244 -23.39 -7.99 -20.72
CA SER A 244 -22.71 -8.37 -19.48
C SER A 244 -21.67 -9.47 -19.73
N ILE A 245 -22.03 -10.54 -20.45
CA ILE A 245 -21.08 -11.62 -20.79
C ILE A 245 -19.90 -11.09 -21.60
N ASN A 246 -20.15 -10.20 -22.58
CA ASN A 246 -19.08 -9.65 -23.41
C ASN A 246 -18.13 -8.77 -22.59
N GLU A 247 -18.63 -7.97 -21.64
CA GLU A 247 -17.77 -7.16 -20.77
C GLU A 247 -16.99 -8.04 -19.78
N ASP A 248 -17.59 -9.13 -19.27
CA ASP A 248 -16.88 -10.12 -18.45
C ASP A 248 -15.71 -10.74 -19.23
N VAL A 249 -15.97 -11.23 -20.44
CA VAL A 249 -14.97 -11.83 -21.33
C VAL A 249 -13.82 -10.85 -21.60
N LYS A 250 -14.15 -9.61 -21.95
CA LYS A 250 -13.17 -8.55 -22.20
C LYS A 250 -12.33 -8.25 -20.96
N THR A 251 -12.96 -8.13 -19.79
CA THR A 251 -12.25 -7.86 -18.54
C THR A 251 -11.31 -9.00 -18.16
N ILE A 252 -11.70 -10.25 -18.39
CA ILE A 252 -10.83 -11.42 -18.17
C ILE A 252 -9.65 -11.40 -19.14
N LYS A 253 -9.85 -11.06 -20.42
CA LYS A 253 -8.76 -10.90 -21.39
C LYS A 253 -7.77 -9.82 -20.94
N ASP A 254 -8.26 -8.67 -20.50
CA ASP A 254 -7.40 -7.59 -19.97
C ASP A 254 -6.56 -8.07 -18.77
N ILE A 255 -7.17 -8.85 -17.85
CA ILE A 255 -6.46 -9.43 -16.69
C ILE A 255 -5.35 -10.38 -17.18
N ILE A 256 -5.66 -11.28 -18.12
CA ILE A 256 -4.70 -12.24 -18.69
C ILE A 256 -3.51 -11.51 -19.34
N ASP A 257 -3.80 -10.53 -20.19
CA ASP A 257 -2.77 -9.81 -20.95
C ASP A 257 -1.85 -9.01 -20.02
N SER A 258 -2.41 -8.46 -18.93
CA SER A 258 -1.62 -7.75 -17.92
C SER A 258 -0.62 -8.65 -17.18
N GLN A 259 -0.90 -9.96 -17.08
CA GLN A 259 -0.07 -10.93 -16.37
C GLN A 259 0.86 -11.72 -17.30
N ALA A 260 0.97 -11.33 -18.57
CA ALA A 260 1.84 -12.00 -19.55
C ALA A 260 3.31 -12.09 -19.10
N SER A 261 3.83 -11.08 -18.39
CA SER A 261 5.20 -11.07 -17.87
C SER A 261 5.45 -12.10 -16.76
N LYS A 262 4.40 -12.52 -16.04
CA LYS A 262 4.47 -13.53 -14.97
C LYS A 262 4.26 -14.97 -15.46
N MET A 263 4.08 -15.18 -16.77
CA MET A 263 3.97 -16.52 -17.37
C MET A 263 5.26 -17.38 -17.23
N GLY A 264 6.38 -16.81 -16.76
CA GLY A 264 7.55 -17.60 -16.38
C GLY A 264 7.27 -18.57 -15.23
N GLU A 265 6.24 -18.30 -14.42
CA GLU A 265 5.80 -19.16 -13.33
C GLU A 265 4.82 -20.23 -13.84
N LYS A 266 5.25 -21.50 -13.78
CA LYS A 266 4.53 -22.64 -14.38
C LYS A 266 3.04 -22.68 -14.03
N LYS A 267 2.70 -22.50 -12.75
CA LYS A 267 1.31 -22.58 -12.27
C LYS A 267 0.45 -21.40 -12.74
N VAL A 268 1.02 -20.19 -12.77
CA VAL A 268 0.32 -18.99 -13.29
C VAL A 268 0.05 -19.13 -14.78
N ALA A 269 1.05 -19.61 -15.54
CA ALA A 269 0.90 -19.86 -16.98
C ALA A 269 -0.17 -20.90 -17.29
N GLU A 270 -0.23 -21.98 -16.50
CA GLU A 270 -1.26 -23.01 -16.61
C GLU A 270 -2.66 -22.43 -16.43
N ARG A 271 -2.89 -21.65 -15.35
CA ARG A 271 -4.20 -21.01 -15.10
C ARG A 271 -4.59 -20.02 -16.20
N ILE A 272 -3.65 -19.24 -16.72
CA ILE A 272 -3.90 -18.32 -17.84
C ILE A 272 -4.32 -19.07 -19.10
N ASN A 273 -3.67 -20.18 -19.43
CA ASN A 273 -4.00 -20.97 -20.61
C ASN A 273 -5.38 -21.63 -20.49
N GLU A 274 -5.72 -22.15 -19.30
CA GLU A 274 -7.06 -22.67 -19.01
C GLU A 274 -8.13 -21.59 -19.20
N LEU A 275 -7.91 -20.38 -18.67
CA LEU A 275 -8.81 -19.24 -18.85
C LEU A 275 -9.00 -18.88 -20.33
N LYS A 276 -7.92 -18.82 -21.13
CA LYS A 276 -8.01 -18.56 -22.58
C LYS A 276 -8.89 -19.58 -23.28
N LYS A 277 -8.78 -20.86 -22.92
CA LYS A 277 -9.61 -21.94 -23.49
C LYS A 277 -11.09 -21.75 -23.14
N LEU A 278 -11.39 -21.43 -21.89
CA LEU A 278 -12.77 -21.19 -21.42
C LEU A 278 -13.40 -19.98 -22.12
N ILE A 279 -12.66 -18.89 -22.26
CA ILE A 279 -13.10 -17.71 -23.02
C ILE A 279 -13.45 -18.07 -24.46
N GLY A 280 -12.59 -18.85 -25.13
CA GLY A 280 -12.88 -19.32 -26.49
C GLY A 280 -14.16 -20.14 -26.57
N GLY A 281 -14.45 -20.98 -25.57
CA GLY A 281 -15.71 -21.72 -25.47
C GLY A 281 -16.93 -20.80 -25.30
N ILE A 282 -16.84 -19.78 -24.43
CA ILE A 282 -17.91 -18.79 -24.25
C ILE A 282 -18.16 -18.05 -25.56
N GLU A 283 -17.12 -17.56 -26.23
CA GLU A 283 -17.26 -16.83 -27.50
C GLU A 283 -17.91 -17.70 -28.59
N GLN A 284 -17.57 -18.99 -28.68
CA GLN A 284 -18.20 -19.93 -29.62
C GLN A 284 -19.68 -20.13 -29.34
N GLU A 285 -20.07 -20.37 -28.08
CA GLU A 285 -21.48 -20.52 -27.70
C GLU A 285 -22.27 -19.22 -27.89
N MET A 286 -21.61 -18.08 -27.72
CA MET A 286 -22.17 -16.76 -27.98
C MET A 286 -22.36 -16.51 -29.50
N MET A 287 -21.49 -17.00 -30.39
CA MET A 287 -21.63 -16.80 -31.84
C MET A 287 -22.65 -17.74 -32.52
N GLY A 288 -22.65 -19.04 -32.20
CA GLY A 288 -23.61 -20.00 -32.78
C GLY A 288 -25.08 -19.63 -32.48
N SER A 289 -25.26 -18.82 -31.44
CA SER A 289 -26.42 -17.97 -31.13
C SER A 289 -27.14 -17.24 -32.25
N GLU A 290 -26.34 -16.49 -33.01
CA GLU A 290 -26.80 -15.39 -33.85
C GLU A 290 -27.17 -15.86 -35.25
N GLU A 291 -26.54 -16.95 -35.72
CA GLU A 291 -26.85 -17.60 -36.98
C GLU A 291 -28.26 -18.23 -36.93
N ASP A 292 -28.61 -18.93 -35.83
CA ASP A 292 -29.94 -19.50 -35.59
C ASP A 292 -31.08 -18.43 -35.57
N LYS A 293 -30.78 -17.21 -35.10
CA LYS A 293 -31.74 -16.08 -35.09
C LYS A 293 -31.89 -15.42 -36.47
N LYS A 294 -30.87 -15.48 -37.34
CA LYS A 294 -30.94 -14.95 -38.71
C LYS A 294 -31.74 -15.88 -39.62
N GLU A 295 -31.57 -17.19 -39.50
CA GLU A 295 -32.37 -18.18 -40.25
C GLU A 295 -33.86 -18.11 -39.91
N LYS A 296 -34.23 -17.98 -38.63
CA LYS A 296 -35.65 -17.84 -38.21
C LYS A 296 -36.33 -16.53 -38.62
N LYS A 297 -35.58 -15.51 -39.05
CA LYS A 297 -36.14 -14.25 -39.59
C LYS A 297 -36.22 -14.25 -41.12
N SER A 298 -35.65 -15.25 -41.78
CA SER A 298 -35.62 -15.40 -43.24
C SER A 298 -36.49 -16.55 -43.76
N ALA A 299 -37.15 -17.29 -42.86
CA ALA A 299 -38.24 -18.22 -43.12
C ALA A 299 -39.58 -17.60 -42.69
#